data_AF-A0A7V3MZI7-F1
#
_entry.id   AF-A0A7V3MZI7-F1
#
_cell.length_a   1.000
_cell.length_b   1.000
_cell.length_c   1.000
_cell.angle_alpha   90.00
_cell.angle_beta   90.00
_cell.angle_gamma   90.00
#
_symmetry.space_group_name_H-M   'P 1'
#
loop_
_entity.id
_entity.type
_entity.pdbx_description
1 polymer ?
#
loop_
_entity_poly.entity_id
_entity_poly.type
_entity_poly.pdbx_seq_one_letter_code
_entity_poly.pdbx_strand_id
1 'polypeptide(L)'
;MFCYQCEQTDRTDSPDRPNLLTFGCSSTKGNCGKDATTAALQDVLVHVNLGIGQYAQQARRLGAADPRFAAHASFNLFTTLTNVNFNPTRFMALISVAVDMREQAKLAYENAARAAGVEPETFTGPAQFVPSPTIAEVVAQAGSVGVDAGLELVGADVVGLRNLNLYGLKGVCAYAHHAHALGYRTDETDAGIEAALAFLAGAPADSEALLAHALELGSLNLKVMEMLDAANTGSFGSPVPTPVRITPVLGKAILVSGHDLHDLQKILEATEGTGINVYTHGEMLPAHGYPALHAYGHLVGNYGGAWQDQQRDFTAFPGPIVMTSNCLIEPQPAYRNRIFTTGPVGWPGIRHLDTADAASLAPVVKAARALPGFTAEVPSETITTGFGRDAVLSVADTVIQAVKDGAIKRFLLIGGCDGAAPGRNYYTDVADHAPDDTVLLTLGCNKYRFNTHEFGDIAGIPRLLDVGQCNDSYSAVQIALALADAFDCGVNDLPLSLFVSWFEQKAAAVLLTLLSLGIRNIRLGPTLPAFLSPAVVDILVEQFALKPIGDPAQDLADAMAGA
;
A
#
# COMPACT_ATOMS: atom_id res chain seq x y z
N MET A 1 7.89 22.43 -5.95
CA MET A 1 7.85 20.95 -5.98
C MET A 1 6.99 20.52 -7.15
N PHE A 2 7.04 19.25 -7.53
CA PHE A 2 6.01 18.63 -8.36
C PHE A 2 5.77 17.20 -7.86
N CYS A 3 4.51 16.83 -7.63
CA CYS A 3 4.14 15.50 -7.16
C CYS A 3 2.70 15.16 -7.56
N TYR A 4 2.52 14.00 -8.17
CA TYR A 4 1.21 13.51 -8.65
C TYR A 4 0.97 12.02 -8.39
N GLN A 5 1.69 11.44 -7.42
CA GLN A 5 1.69 9.99 -7.16
C GLN A 5 0.39 9.43 -6.53
N CYS A 6 -0.52 10.29 -6.07
CA CYS A 6 -1.80 9.85 -5.48
C CYS A 6 -3.00 10.42 -6.22
N GLU A 7 -4.13 9.74 -6.05
CA GLU A 7 -5.41 10.08 -6.66
C GLU A 7 -5.85 11.52 -6.36
N GLN A 8 -5.61 11.98 -5.14
CA GLN A 8 -5.96 13.34 -4.68
C GLN A 8 -4.94 14.42 -5.06
N THR A 9 -4.08 14.17 -6.05
CA THR A 9 -3.21 15.22 -6.57
C THR A 9 -4.03 16.42 -7.03
N ASP A 10 -3.41 17.60 -7.03
CA ASP A 10 -4.07 18.82 -7.53
C ASP A 10 -4.46 18.63 -9.00
N ARG A 11 -5.73 18.91 -9.31
CA ARG A 11 -6.33 18.81 -10.64
C ARG A 11 -6.76 20.18 -11.18
N THR A 12 -6.29 21.26 -10.57
CA THR A 12 -6.53 22.62 -11.09
C THR A 12 -5.69 22.86 -12.34
N ASP A 13 -6.31 23.38 -13.40
CA ASP A 13 -5.62 23.69 -14.65
C ASP A 13 -4.49 24.70 -14.41
N SER A 14 -3.27 24.30 -14.75
CA SER A 14 -2.08 25.14 -14.67
C SER A 14 -1.65 25.57 -16.09
N PRO A 15 -2.07 26.76 -16.56
CA PRO A 15 -1.80 27.21 -17.93
C PRO A 15 -0.31 27.33 -18.26
N ASP A 16 0.55 27.45 -17.25
CA ASP A 16 2.01 27.55 -17.40
C ASP A 16 2.71 26.18 -17.55
N ARG A 17 1.98 25.06 -17.55
CA ARG A 17 2.51 23.70 -17.78
C ARG A 17 1.81 23.02 -18.97
N PRO A 18 2.11 23.44 -20.22
CA PRO A 18 1.45 22.85 -21.38
C PRO A 18 1.85 21.38 -21.55
N ASN A 19 0.83 20.53 -21.70
CA ASN A 19 0.88 19.10 -22.06
C ASN A 19 1.45 18.13 -21.01
N LEU A 20 0.52 17.45 -20.34
CA LEU A 20 0.64 16.14 -19.68
C LEU A 20 1.45 16.04 -18.37
N LEU A 21 1.62 17.19 -17.72
CA LEU A 21 1.65 17.33 -16.26
C LEU A 21 0.56 18.29 -15.80
N THR A 22 -0.58 18.32 -16.50
CA THR A 22 -1.70 19.24 -16.23
C THR A 22 -2.17 19.13 -14.79
N PHE A 23 -2.10 17.93 -14.21
CA PHE A 23 -2.47 17.65 -12.83
C PHE A 23 -1.24 17.23 -12.03
N GLY A 24 -1.09 17.82 -10.85
CA GLY A 24 0.08 17.67 -10.03
C GLY A 24 0.16 18.76 -8.96
N CYS A 25 0.50 18.36 -7.75
CA CYS A 25 0.79 19.32 -6.69
C CYS A 25 2.08 20.07 -7.03
N SER A 26 1.95 21.32 -7.47
CA SER A 26 3.07 22.16 -7.93
C SER A 26 3.35 23.39 -7.07
N SER A 27 2.54 23.59 -6.02
CA SER A 27 2.63 24.71 -5.07
C SER A 27 3.65 24.48 -3.95
N THR A 28 3.60 25.28 -2.88
CA THR A 28 4.47 25.11 -1.69
C THR A 28 4.08 23.93 -0.79
N LYS A 29 2.84 23.43 -0.91
CA LYS A 29 2.30 22.31 -0.11
C LYS A 29 1.30 21.53 -0.97
N GLY A 30 1.49 20.23 -1.12
CA GLY A 30 0.54 19.36 -1.81
C GLY A 30 -0.74 19.13 -0.99
N ASN A 31 -1.77 18.59 -1.64
CA ASN A 31 -3.09 18.35 -1.02
C ASN A 31 -3.02 17.44 0.23
N CYS A 32 -2.07 16.51 0.27
CA CYS A 32 -1.83 15.65 1.44
C CYS A 32 -1.10 16.33 2.60
N GLY A 33 -0.68 17.59 2.40
CA GLY A 33 0.07 18.37 3.36
C GLY A 33 1.59 18.25 3.27
N LYS A 34 2.12 17.51 2.29
CA LYS A 34 3.56 17.42 2.02
C LYS A 34 4.08 18.77 1.49
N ASP A 35 5.02 19.38 2.21
CA ASP A 35 5.65 20.63 1.78
C ASP A 35 6.72 20.42 0.70
N ALA A 36 7.10 21.51 0.03
CA ALA A 36 8.05 21.47 -1.08
C ALA A 36 9.45 20.94 -0.68
N THR A 37 9.89 21.23 0.54
CA THR A 37 11.17 20.74 1.08
C THR A 37 11.15 19.22 1.21
N THR A 38 10.10 18.68 1.83
CA THR A 38 9.91 17.24 2.01
C THR A 38 9.77 16.54 0.67
N ALA A 39 9.02 17.12 -0.29
CA ALA A 39 8.91 16.57 -1.64
C ALA A 39 10.28 16.46 -2.33
N ALA A 40 11.08 17.53 -2.29
CA ALA A 40 12.43 17.54 -2.86
C ALA A 40 13.36 16.50 -2.22
N LEU A 41 13.30 16.35 -0.89
CA LEU A 41 14.09 15.33 -0.18
C LEU A 41 13.65 13.90 -0.52
N GLN A 42 12.35 13.66 -0.77
CA GLN A 42 11.87 12.37 -1.24
C GLN A 42 12.39 12.05 -2.65
N ASP A 43 12.41 13.02 -3.56
CA ASP A 43 12.93 12.83 -4.92
C ASP A 43 14.43 12.48 -4.89
N VAL A 44 15.21 13.18 -4.07
CA VAL A 44 16.64 12.89 -3.89
C VAL A 44 16.85 11.51 -3.25
N LEU A 45 16.07 11.14 -2.23
CA LEU A 45 16.17 9.81 -1.62
C LEU A 45 15.89 8.72 -2.66
N VAL A 46 14.82 8.85 -3.47
CA VAL A 46 14.52 7.91 -4.56
C VAL A 46 15.70 7.82 -5.51
N HIS A 47 16.23 8.97 -5.96
CA HIS A 47 17.34 9.02 -6.89
C HIS A 47 18.58 8.28 -6.36
N VAL A 48 18.96 8.47 -5.10
CA VAL A 48 20.09 7.73 -4.51
C VAL A 48 19.84 6.21 -4.51
N ASN A 49 18.61 5.77 -4.22
CA ASN A 49 18.25 4.35 -4.23
C ASN A 49 18.27 3.73 -5.64
N LEU A 50 18.01 4.50 -6.70
CA LEU A 50 18.24 4.04 -8.07
C LEU A 50 19.72 3.68 -8.29
N GLY A 51 20.63 4.46 -7.72
CA GLY A 51 22.08 4.18 -7.75
C GLY A 51 22.47 2.92 -6.98
N ILE A 52 21.79 2.60 -5.87
CA ILE A 52 21.95 1.32 -5.17
C ILE A 52 21.60 0.17 -6.12
N GLY A 53 20.46 0.27 -6.81
CA GLY A 53 20.02 -0.73 -7.79
C GLY A 53 21.03 -0.98 -8.92
N GLN A 54 21.62 0.07 -9.48
CA GLN A 54 22.64 -0.05 -10.55
C GLN A 54 23.81 -0.95 -10.13
N TYR A 55 24.36 -0.75 -8.92
CA TYR A 55 25.46 -1.57 -8.44
C TYR A 55 25.00 -2.94 -7.93
N ALA A 56 23.89 -3.01 -7.18
CA ALA A 56 23.37 -4.25 -6.60
C ALA A 56 23.01 -5.29 -7.67
N GLN A 57 22.32 -4.88 -8.74
CA GLN A 57 21.99 -5.76 -9.86
C GLN A 57 23.25 -6.37 -10.49
N GLN A 58 24.33 -5.58 -10.63
CA GLN A 58 25.56 -6.03 -11.27
C GLN A 58 26.40 -6.91 -10.34
N ALA A 59 26.45 -6.59 -9.05
CA ALA A 59 27.03 -7.47 -8.04
C ALA A 59 26.34 -8.84 -8.05
N ARG A 60 25.00 -8.87 -8.08
CA ARG A 60 24.20 -10.10 -8.19
C ARG A 60 24.52 -10.91 -9.45
N ARG A 61 24.61 -10.28 -10.62
CA ARG A 61 24.99 -10.95 -11.90
C ARG A 61 26.36 -11.61 -11.84
N LEU A 62 27.25 -11.10 -11.00
CA LEU A 62 28.59 -11.65 -10.77
C LEU A 62 28.64 -12.63 -9.57
N GLY A 63 27.49 -13.06 -9.04
CA GLY A 63 27.40 -14.02 -7.95
C GLY A 63 27.61 -13.42 -6.55
N ALA A 64 27.59 -12.10 -6.41
CA ALA A 64 27.76 -11.38 -5.15
C ALA A 64 26.46 -10.68 -4.71
N ALA A 65 25.34 -11.41 -4.75
CA ALA A 65 24.06 -10.93 -4.24
C ALA A 65 24.14 -10.64 -2.73
N ASP A 66 23.53 -9.53 -2.29
CA ASP A 66 23.42 -9.17 -0.88
C ASP A 66 22.00 -8.67 -0.57
N PRO A 67 21.22 -9.38 0.26
CA PRO A 67 19.82 -9.04 0.54
C PRO A 67 19.67 -7.68 1.23
N ARG A 68 20.74 -7.11 1.80
CA ARG A 68 20.69 -5.80 2.44
C ARG A 68 20.33 -4.68 1.46
N PHE A 69 20.70 -4.80 0.19
CA PHE A 69 20.45 -3.75 -0.81
C PHE A 69 18.96 -3.60 -1.12
N ALA A 70 18.29 -4.68 -1.50
CA ALA A 70 16.84 -4.68 -1.72
C ALA A 70 16.07 -4.34 -0.43
N ALA A 71 16.50 -4.85 0.73
CA ALA A 71 15.87 -4.52 2.02
C ALA A 71 15.90 -3.02 2.33
N HIS A 72 17.08 -2.40 2.13
CA HIS A 72 17.28 -0.99 2.39
C HIS A 72 16.48 -0.11 1.41
N ALA A 73 16.52 -0.46 0.13
CA ALA A 73 15.73 0.24 -0.88
C ALA A 73 14.23 0.13 -0.60
N SER A 74 13.75 -1.05 -0.20
CA SER A 74 12.35 -1.25 0.16
C SER A 74 11.88 -0.34 1.28
N PHE A 75 12.67 -0.22 2.35
CA PHE A 75 12.37 0.72 3.43
C PHE A 75 12.36 2.18 2.96
N ASN A 76 13.40 2.60 2.22
CA ASN A 76 13.51 3.98 1.75
C ASN A 76 12.38 4.36 0.79
N LEU A 77 12.07 3.53 -0.20
CA LEU A 77 10.98 3.80 -1.13
C LEU A 77 9.65 3.85 -0.39
N PHE A 78 9.43 2.94 0.59
CA PHE A 78 8.24 2.98 1.45
C PHE A 78 8.10 4.32 2.19
N THR A 79 9.19 4.90 2.70
CA THR A 79 9.11 6.22 3.37
C THR A 79 8.62 7.36 2.47
N THR A 80 8.63 7.18 1.15
CA THR A 80 8.22 8.19 0.15
C THR A 80 6.79 7.99 -0.39
N LEU A 81 6.06 7.00 0.10
CA LEU A 81 4.64 6.82 -0.25
C LEU A 81 3.81 7.97 0.32
N THR A 82 2.64 8.17 -0.27
CA THR A 82 1.67 9.16 0.20
C THR A 82 1.28 8.87 1.65
N ASN A 83 1.31 9.90 2.49
CA ASN A 83 0.95 9.85 3.91
C ASN A 83 1.83 8.93 4.78
N VAL A 84 3.09 8.71 4.42
CA VAL A 84 4.05 7.96 5.26
C VAL A 84 4.89 8.91 6.13
N ASN A 85 5.76 9.72 5.52
CA ASN A 85 6.73 10.53 6.26
C ASN A 85 6.81 11.97 5.74
N PHE A 86 6.69 12.91 6.67
CA PHE A 86 6.66 14.36 6.45
C PHE A 86 7.79 15.08 7.19
N ASN A 87 8.82 14.35 7.67
CA ASN A 87 9.87 14.90 8.51
C ASN A 87 11.18 15.14 7.71
N PRO A 88 11.52 16.41 7.37
CA PRO A 88 12.71 16.72 6.58
C PRO A 88 14.02 16.24 7.21
N THR A 89 14.15 16.34 8.53
CA THR A 89 15.37 15.92 9.25
C THR A 89 15.55 14.40 9.17
N ARG A 90 14.46 13.63 9.19
CA ARG A 90 14.53 12.18 8.97
C ARG A 90 14.98 11.87 7.53
N PHE A 91 14.45 12.57 6.53
CA PHE A 91 14.90 12.34 5.15
C PHE A 91 16.39 12.64 4.94
N MET A 92 16.96 13.66 5.58
CA MET A 92 18.41 13.88 5.53
C MET A 92 19.20 12.70 6.10
N ALA A 93 18.77 12.14 7.23
CA ALA A 93 19.40 10.95 7.79
C ALA A 93 19.27 9.74 6.84
N LEU A 94 18.09 9.53 6.25
CA LEU A 94 17.85 8.45 5.28
C LEU A 94 18.71 8.61 4.02
N ILE A 95 18.85 9.83 3.48
CA ILE A 95 19.70 10.11 2.33
C ILE A 95 21.16 9.78 2.64
N SER A 96 21.66 10.18 3.82
CA SER A 96 23.03 9.85 4.24
C SER A 96 23.26 8.34 4.30
N VAL A 97 22.35 7.59 4.93
CA VAL A 97 22.46 6.12 5.03
C VAL A 97 22.32 5.46 3.65
N ALA A 98 21.48 6.00 2.76
CA ALA A 98 21.32 5.50 1.40
C ALA A 98 22.59 5.70 0.56
N VAL A 99 23.33 6.80 0.76
CA VAL A 99 24.65 7.01 0.13
C VAL A 99 25.63 5.96 0.64
N ASP A 100 25.72 5.73 1.94
CA ASP A 100 26.59 4.70 2.51
C ASP A 100 26.23 3.31 1.97
N MET A 101 24.94 3.00 1.85
CA MET A 101 24.47 1.75 1.27
C MET A 101 24.83 1.61 -0.21
N ARG A 102 24.76 2.71 -0.98
CA ARG A 102 25.21 2.71 -2.38
C ARG A 102 26.70 2.46 -2.50
N GLU A 103 27.52 3.06 -1.64
CA GLU A 103 28.97 2.80 -1.65
C GLU A 103 29.28 1.35 -1.25
N GLN A 104 28.50 0.74 -0.34
CA GLN A 104 28.60 -0.69 -0.05
C GLN A 104 28.22 -1.56 -1.26
N ALA A 105 27.15 -1.21 -1.99
CA ALA A 105 26.75 -1.90 -3.22
C ALA A 105 27.83 -1.79 -4.31
N LYS A 106 28.41 -0.59 -4.47
CA LYS A 106 29.53 -0.35 -5.38
C LYS A 106 30.74 -1.22 -5.04
N LEU A 107 31.15 -1.25 -3.76
CA LEU A 107 32.26 -2.09 -3.33
C LEU A 107 31.98 -3.58 -3.56
N ALA A 108 30.77 -4.06 -3.31
CA ALA A 108 30.37 -5.43 -3.60
C ALA A 108 30.51 -5.75 -5.09
N TYR A 109 30.01 -4.87 -5.97
CA TYR A 109 30.16 -4.98 -7.41
C TYR A 109 31.62 -4.96 -7.87
N GLU A 110 32.41 -3.98 -7.45
CA GLU A 110 33.81 -3.81 -7.87
C GLU A 110 34.67 -5.01 -7.44
N ASN A 111 34.47 -5.52 -6.23
CA ASN A 111 35.15 -6.71 -5.74
C ASN A 111 34.76 -7.96 -6.54
N ALA A 112 33.47 -8.15 -6.83
CA ALA A 112 32.99 -9.27 -7.61
C ALA A 112 33.51 -9.22 -9.07
N ALA A 113 33.54 -8.05 -9.68
CA ALA A 113 34.05 -7.85 -11.04
C ALA A 113 35.55 -8.17 -11.12
N ARG A 114 36.35 -7.64 -10.19
CA ARG A 114 37.80 -7.94 -10.12
C ARG A 114 38.06 -9.42 -9.85
N ALA A 115 37.28 -10.06 -8.99
CA ALA A 115 37.38 -11.50 -8.73
C ALA A 115 37.04 -12.33 -9.97
N ALA A 116 36.14 -11.84 -10.82
CA ALA A 116 35.80 -12.44 -12.11
C ALA A 116 36.79 -12.08 -13.25
N GLY A 117 37.85 -11.30 -12.96
CA GLY A 117 38.84 -10.87 -13.96
C GLY A 117 38.32 -9.79 -14.93
N VAL A 118 37.26 -9.08 -14.55
CA VAL A 118 36.65 -7.99 -15.32
C VAL A 118 36.97 -6.66 -14.63
N GLU A 119 37.41 -5.66 -15.39
CA GLU A 119 37.57 -4.31 -14.83
C GLU A 119 36.19 -3.69 -14.54
N PRO A 120 35.93 -3.21 -13.31
CA PRO A 120 34.63 -2.63 -12.98
C PRO A 120 34.32 -1.40 -13.83
N GLU A 121 33.11 -1.36 -14.38
CA GLU A 121 32.60 -0.20 -15.11
C GLU A 121 32.21 0.91 -14.14
N THR A 122 32.35 2.16 -14.60
CA THR A 122 31.85 3.32 -13.86
C THR A 122 30.48 3.72 -14.43
N PHE A 123 29.42 3.46 -13.67
CA PHE A 123 28.07 3.88 -14.05
C PHE A 123 27.90 5.39 -13.94
N THR A 124 26.97 5.94 -14.74
CA THR A 124 26.59 7.36 -14.74
C THR A 124 25.24 7.57 -14.04
N GLY A 125 24.84 8.84 -13.86
CA GLY A 125 23.53 9.19 -13.32
C GLY A 125 23.43 8.94 -11.80
N PRO A 126 22.40 8.24 -11.31
CA PRO A 126 22.20 7.97 -9.88
C PRO A 126 23.40 7.40 -9.13
N ALA A 127 24.17 6.54 -9.78
CA ALA A 127 25.40 5.94 -9.25
C ALA A 127 26.49 6.95 -8.89
N GLN A 128 26.48 8.16 -9.47
CA GLN A 128 27.47 9.23 -9.25
C GLN A 128 26.87 10.45 -8.56
N PHE A 129 25.56 10.46 -8.26
CA PHE A 129 24.91 11.60 -7.64
C PHE A 129 25.45 11.81 -6.21
N VAL A 130 25.91 13.01 -5.87
CA VAL A 130 26.40 13.32 -4.52
C VAL A 130 25.44 14.30 -3.85
N PRO A 131 24.58 13.85 -2.92
CA PRO A 131 23.72 14.76 -2.16
C PRO A 131 24.55 15.75 -1.34
N SER A 132 24.14 17.00 -1.32
CA SER A 132 24.74 18.04 -0.48
C SER A 132 24.48 17.78 1.03
N PRO A 133 25.32 18.33 1.93
CA PRO A 133 25.21 18.04 3.36
C PRO A 133 24.07 18.79 4.07
N THR A 134 23.49 19.83 3.46
CA THR A 134 22.42 20.63 4.08
C THR A 134 21.09 20.50 3.33
N ILE A 135 19.97 20.62 4.05
CA ILE A 135 18.61 20.55 3.48
C ILE A 135 18.44 21.55 2.33
N ALA A 136 18.89 22.80 2.52
CA ALA A 136 18.70 23.87 1.53
C ALA A 136 19.42 23.55 0.21
N GLU A 137 20.63 22.99 0.29
CA GLU A 137 21.41 22.60 -0.90
C GLU A 137 20.83 21.35 -1.57
N VAL A 138 20.38 20.36 -0.80
CA VAL A 138 19.69 19.18 -1.36
C VAL A 138 18.41 19.57 -2.08
N VAL A 139 17.63 20.51 -1.53
CA VAL A 139 16.45 21.07 -2.19
C VAL A 139 16.82 21.73 -3.53
N ALA A 140 17.97 22.41 -3.61
CA ALA A 140 18.45 22.99 -4.86
C ALA A 140 18.86 21.91 -5.89
N GLN A 141 19.39 20.77 -5.45
CA GLN A 141 19.74 19.64 -6.32
C GLN A 141 18.50 18.89 -6.85
N ALA A 142 17.40 18.87 -6.09
CA ALA A 142 16.20 18.10 -6.40
C ALA A 142 15.57 18.45 -7.76
N GLY A 143 15.73 19.68 -8.24
CA GLY A 143 15.19 20.12 -9.53
C GLY A 143 15.71 19.33 -10.75
N SER A 144 16.84 18.63 -10.61
CA SER A 144 17.42 17.80 -11.68
C SER A 144 17.04 16.31 -11.59
N VAL A 145 16.43 15.89 -10.48
CA VAL A 145 16.14 14.48 -10.17
C VAL A 145 14.68 14.23 -9.80
N GLY A 146 13.83 15.26 -9.94
CA GLY A 146 12.39 15.18 -9.69
C GLY A 146 11.67 14.23 -10.63
N VAL A 147 10.42 13.92 -10.30
CA VAL A 147 9.57 13.01 -11.08
C VAL A 147 9.21 13.53 -12.47
N ASP A 148 9.41 14.82 -12.73
CA ASP A 148 9.25 15.50 -14.02
C ASP A 148 10.58 15.68 -14.79
N ALA A 149 11.67 15.07 -14.31
CA ALA A 149 12.97 15.16 -14.97
C ALA A 149 12.95 14.60 -16.40
N GLY A 150 13.47 15.39 -17.34
CA GLY A 150 13.56 15.03 -18.75
C GLY A 150 12.27 15.24 -19.55
N LEU A 151 11.24 15.86 -18.98
CA LEU A 151 9.96 16.15 -19.66
C LEU A 151 10.14 16.82 -21.02
N GLU A 152 10.99 17.85 -21.10
CA GLU A 152 11.27 18.57 -22.35
C GLU A 152 12.00 17.71 -23.40
N LEU A 153 12.66 16.63 -22.98
CA LEU A 153 13.45 15.75 -23.85
C LEU A 153 12.65 14.58 -24.40
N VAL A 154 11.90 13.89 -23.55
CA VAL A 154 11.23 12.62 -23.91
C VAL A 154 9.70 12.74 -23.97
N GLY A 155 9.17 13.90 -23.63
CA GLY A 155 7.74 14.13 -23.59
C GLY A 155 7.07 13.44 -22.40
N ALA A 156 5.78 13.73 -22.25
CA ALA A 156 5.07 13.41 -21.04
C ALA A 156 4.54 11.97 -20.97
N ASP A 157 4.33 11.30 -22.11
CA ASP A 157 3.98 9.88 -22.14
C ASP A 157 5.09 9.03 -21.51
N VAL A 158 6.34 9.28 -21.90
CA VAL A 158 7.52 8.60 -21.36
C VAL A 158 7.71 8.93 -19.88
N VAL A 159 7.58 10.20 -19.49
CA VAL A 159 7.68 10.59 -18.06
C VAL A 159 6.56 9.96 -17.23
N GLY A 160 5.33 9.92 -17.74
CA GLY A 160 4.20 9.26 -17.10
C GLY A 160 4.45 7.76 -16.90
N LEU A 161 4.93 7.07 -17.93
CA LEU A 161 5.28 5.64 -17.86
C LEU A 161 6.48 5.35 -16.93
N ARG A 162 7.49 6.22 -16.86
CA ARG A 162 8.56 6.13 -15.83
C ARG A 162 7.95 6.22 -14.43
N ASN A 163 6.98 7.10 -14.24
CA ASN A 163 6.31 7.29 -12.96
C ASN A 163 5.34 6.16 -12.62
N LEU A 164 4.65 5.56 -13.60
CA LEU A 164 3.90 4.31 -13.41
C LEU A 164 4.80 3.21 -12.83
N ASN A 165 5.98 3.03 -13.42
CA ASN A 165 6.98 2.07 -12.93
C ASN A 165 7.49 2.43 -11.53
N LEU A 166 7.86 3.69 -11.29
CA LEU A 166 8.34 4.14 -9.98
C LEU A 166 7.28 3.96 -8.88
N TYR A 167 6.02 4.30 -9.17
CA TYR A 167 4.92 4.20 -8.19
C TYR A 167 4.50 2.75 -7.97
N GLY A 168 4.49 1.91 -9.00
CA GLY A 168 4.36 0.46 -8.85
C GLY A 168 5.47 -0.10 -7.95
N LEU A 169 6.73 0.23 -8.23
CA LEU A 169 7.88 -0.23 -7.44
C LEU A 169 7.81 0.23 -5.98
N LYS A 170 7.36 1.46 -5.72
CA LYS A 170 7.11 1.95 -4.35
C LYS A 170 6.11 1.06 -3.59
N GLY A 171 5.02 0.64 -4.24
CA GLY A 171 4.05 -0.28 -3.66
C GLY A 171 4.65 -1.68 -3.40
N VAL A 172 5.40 -2.23 -4.37
CA VAL A 172 6.16 -3.49 -4.22
C VAL A 172 7.06 -3.43 -2.99
N CYS A 173 7.85 -2.36 -2.86
CA CYS A 173 8.76 -2.13 -1.77
C CYS A 173 8.07 -2.05 -0.39
N ALA A 174 6.86 -1.50 -0.32
CA ALA A 174 6.09 -1.44 0.92
C ALA A 174 5.68 -2.85 1.38
N TYR A 175 5.18 -3.69 0.47
CA TYR A 175 4.83 -5.07 0.80
C TYR A 175 6.06 -5.92 1.14
N ALA A 176 7.15 -5.76 0.39
CA ALA A 176 8.41 -6.44 0.67
C ALA A 176 8.95 -6.04 2.06
N HIS A 177 8.85 -4.77 2.46
CA HIS A 177 9.26 -4.31 3.78
C HIS A 177 8.53 -5.04 4.92
N HIS A 178 7.21 -5.23 4.81
CA HIS A 178 6.45 -5.94 5.84
C HIS A 178 6.85 -7.42 5.93
N ALA A 179 7.09 -8.09 4.81
CA ALA A 179 7.60 -9.46 4.83
C ALA A 179 9.01 -9.54 5.45
N HIS A 180 9.87 -8.59 5.10
CA HIS A 180 11.23 -8.47 5.64
C HIS A 180 11.23 -8.25 7.16
N ALA A 181 10.26 -7.50 7.70
CA ALA A 181 10.11 -7.26 9.13
C ALA A 181 9.82 -8.57 9.90
N LEU A 182 9.12 -9.52 9.27
CA LEU A 182 8.86 -10.85 9.79
C LEU A 182 9.98 -11.87 9.48
N GLY A 183 11.07 -11.43 8.83
CA GLY A 183 12.21 -12.27 8.48
C GLY A 183 12.06 -13.08 7.19
N TYR A 184 10.98 -12.87 6.42
CA TYR A 184 10.75 -13.55 5.15
C TYR A 184 11.42 -12.78 4.02
N ARG A 185 12.21 -13.48 3.20
CA ARG A 185 12.97 -12.92 2.07
C ARG A 185 13.12 -13.98 0.99
N THR A 186 13.10 -13.57 -0.27
CA THR A 186 13.45 -14.46 -1.39
C THR A 186 14.43 -13.79 -2.34
N ASP A 187 15.32 -14.59 -2.92
CA ASP A 187 16.31 -14.09 -3.88
C ASP A 187 15.63 -13.49 -5.12
N GLU A 188 14.53 -14.10 -5.56
CA GLU A 188 13.72 -13.65 -6.71
C GLU A 188 13.14 -12.24 -6.49
N THR A 189 12.52 -11.99 -5.33
CA THR A 189 11.95 -10.68 -5.02
C THR A 189 13.02 -9.60 -4.85
N ASP A 190 14.14 -9.94 -4.22
CA ASP A 190 15.26 -9.01 -4.05
C ASP A 190 15.90 -8.67 -5.42
N ALA A 191 16.12 -9.67 -6.27
CA ALA A 191 16.62 -9.49 -7.62
C ALA A 191 15.69 -8.61 -8.48
N GLY A 192 14.38 -8.81 -8.39
CA GLY A 192 13.40 -8.00 -9.12
C GLY A 192 13.40 -6.54 -8.68
N ILE A 193 13.48 -6.28 -7.37
CA ILE A 193 13.54 -4.90 -6.83
C ILE A 193 14.83 -4.20 -7.28
N GLU A 194 15.98 -4.87 -7.18
CA GLU A 194 17.27 -4.34 -7.66
C GLU A 194 17.24 -4.06 -9.16
N ALA A 195 16.65 -4.96 -9.95
CA ALA A 195 16.53 -4.81 -11.39
C ALA A 195 15.63 -3.63 -11.77
N ALA A 196 14.49 -3.44 -11.09
CA ALA A 196 13.59 -2.33 -11.34
C ALA A 196 14.22 -0.97 -11.00
N LEU A 197 14.99 -0.89 -9.91
CA LEU A 197 15.78 0.30 -9.56
C LEU A 197 16.83 0.60 -10.64
N ALA A 198 17.57 -0.41 -11.09
CA ALA A 198 18.57 -0.27 -12.14
C ALA A 198 17.95 0.14 -13.49
N PHE A 199 16.79 -0.42 -13.84
CA PHE A 199 16.05 -0.06 -15.04
C PHE A 199 15.67 1.42 -15.04
N LEU A 200 15.05 1.91 -13.96
CA LEU A 200 14.70 3.33 -13.82
C LEU A 200 15.93 4.24 -13.77
N ALA A 201 17.06 3.77 -13.20
CA ALA A 201 18.31 4.51 -13.18
C ALA A 201 18.89 4.76 -14.58
N GLY A 202 18.57 3.89 -15.54
CA GLY A 202 18.95 4.03 -16.95
C GLY A 202 18.19 5.11 -17.71
N ALA A 203 17.24 5.80 -17.07
CA ALA A 203 16.37 6.81 -17.68
C ALA A 203 15.74 6.32 -19.01
N PRO A 204 15.04 5.18 -19.01
CA PRO A 204 14.48 4.55 -20.22
C PRO A 204 13.57 5.52 -20.95
N ALA A 205 13.68 5.58 -22.28
CA ALA A 205 12.93 6.53 -23.11
C ALA A 205 11.96 5.86 -24.09
N ASP A 206 11.98 4.53 -24.18
CA ASP A 206 11.10 3.75 -25.03
C ASP A 206 9.80 3.39 -24.28
N SER A 207 8.67 3.81 -24.83
CA SER A 207 7.34 3.60 -24.24
C SER A 207 6.95 2.12 -24.19
N GLU A 208 7.33 1.33 -25.19
CA GLU A 208 7.01 -0.10 -25.23
C GLU A 208 7.77 -0.85 -24.13
N ALA A 209 9.09 -0.63 -24.02
CA ALA A 209 9.90 -1.19 -22.94
C ALA A 209 9.41 -0.75 -21.54
N LEU A 210 8.99 0.51 -21.39
CA LEU A 210 8.44 1.01 -20.13
C LEU A 210 7.12 0.33 -19.75
N LEU A 211 6.23 0.12 -20.72
CA LEU A 211 4.96 -0.58 -20.49
C LEU A 211 5.19 -2.06 -20.17
N ALA A 212 6.08 -2.72 -20.92
CA ALA A 212 6.46 -4.10 -20.65
C ALA A 212 7.04 -4.27 -19.23
N HIS A 213 7.97 -3.39 -18.83
CA HIS A 213 8.54 -3.42 -17.48
C HIS A 213 7.48 -3.13 -16.40
N ALA A 214 6.46 -2.32 -16.68
CA ALA A 214 5.36 -2.10 -15.72
C ALA A 214 4.55 -3.39 -15.48
N LEU A 215 4.35 -4.22 -16.51
CA LEU A 215 3.71 -5.54 -16.37
C LEU A 215 4.64 -6.56 -15.66
N GLU A 216 5.95 -6.51 -15.93
CA GLU A 216 6.95 -7.29 -15.18
C GLU A 216 6.94 -6.92 -13.68
N LEU A 217 6.82 -5.64 -13.35
CA LEU A 217 6.63 -5.18 -11.97
C LEU A 217 5.34 -5.72 -11.36
N GLY A 218 4.26 -5.87 -12.13
CA GLY A 218 3.03 -6.52 -11.70
C GLY A 218 3.24 -7.98 -11.30
N SER A 219 4.03 -8.71 -12.09
CA SER A 219 4.41 -10.11 -11.82
C SER A 219 5.31 -10.22 -10.60
N LEU A 220 6.30 -9.33 -10.47
CA LEU A 220 7.14 -9.21 -9.28
C LEU A 220 6.30 -8.92 -8.04
N ASN A 221 5.34 -8.00 -8.14
CA ASN A 221 4.47 -7.66 -7.02
C ASN A 221 3.61 -8.86 -6.57
N LEU A 222 3.16 -9.71 -7.51
CA LEU A 222 2.46 -10.94 -7.15
C LEU A 222 3.33 -11.84 -6.27
N LYS A 223 4.61 -12.00 -6.62
CA LYS A 223 5.59 -12.77 -5.85
C LYS A 223 5.88 -12.14 -4.48
N VAL A 224 5.94 -10.81 -4.42
CA VAL A 224 6.11 -10.10 -3.14
C VAL A 224 4.86 -10.23 -2.25
N MET A 225 3.66 -10.15 -2.80
CA MET A 225 2.44 -10.36 -2.02
C MET A 225 2.28 -11.83 -1.59
N GLU A 226 2.71 -12.80 -2.41
CA GLU A 226 2.82 -14.21 -2.02
C GLU A 226 3.78 -14.38 -0.83
N MET A 227 4.94 -13.74 -0.87
CA MET A 227 5.91 -13.74 0.24
C MET A 227 5.32 -13.09 1.50
N LEU A 228 4.58 -11.99 1.37
CA LEU A 228 3.93 -11.31 2.50
C LEU A 228 2.76 -12.13 3.09
N ASP A 229 1.94 -12.76 2.25
CA ASP A 229 0.90 -13.70 2.68
C ASP A 229 1.51 -14.85 3.47
N ALA A 230 2.58 -15.48 2.96
CA ALA A 230 3.30 -16.53 3.67
C ALA A 230 3.91 -16.02 4.99
N ALA A 231 4.44 -14.80 5.01
CA ALA A 231 4.98 -14.19 6.23
C ALA A 231 3.91 -14.01 7.30
N ASN A 232 2.79 -13.38 6.95
CA ASN A 232 1.70 -13.11 7.88
C ASN A 232 1.03 -14.39 8.36
N THR A 233 0.64 -15.28 7.45
CA THR A 233 -0.04 -16.54 7.78
C THR A 233 0.90 -17.52 8.50
N GLY A 234 2.18 -17.59 8.13
CA GLY A 234 3.17 -18.42 8.81
C GLY A 234 3.51 -17.92 10.22
N SER A 235 3.51 -16.61 10.44
CA SER A 235 3.78 -16.02 11.76
C SER A 235 2.57 -15.96 12.68
N PHE A 236 1.36 -15.75 12.13
CA PHE A 236 0.17 -15.45 12.93
C PHE A 236 -1.02 -16.41 12.72
N GLY A 237 -0.87 -17.41 11.84
CA GLY A 237 -1.92 -18.34 11.43
C GLY A 237 -2.76 -17.79 10.27
N SER A 238 -3.38 -18.67 9.48
CA SER A 238 -4.29 -18.24 8.40
C SER A 238 -5.51 -17.50 8.98
N PRO A 239 -5.94 -16.37 8.39
CA PRO A 239 -7.14 -15.68 8.81
C PRO A 239 -8.38 -16.57 8.86
N VAL A 240 -9.18 -16.42 9.91
CA VAL A 240 -10.48 -17.08 10.08
C VAL A 240 -11.59 -16.03 10.25
N PRO A 241 -12.84 -16.32 9.83
CA PRO A 241 -13.95 -15.41 10.05
C PRO A 241 -14.12 -15.08 11.54
N THR A 242 -13.90 -13.81 11.90
CA THR A 242 -13.90 -13.33 13.28
C THR A 242 -14.83 -12.12 13.41
N PRO A 243 -15.81 -12.15 14.34
CA PRO A 243 -16.55 -10.96 14.72
C PRO A 243 -15.65 -10.02 15.53
N VAL A 244 -15.55 -8.77 15.10
CA VAL A 244 -14.71 -7.72 15.68
C VAL A 244 -15.58 -6.65 16.27
N ARG A 245 -15.40 -6.36 17.55
CA ARG A 245 -16.10 -5.26 18.22
C ARG A 245 -15.66 -3.91 17.63
N ILE A 246 -16.63 -3.05 17.31
CA ILE A 246 -16.39 -1.69 16.81
C ILE A 246 -16.79 -0.59 17.80
N THR A 247 -17.40 -0.96 18.93
CA THR A 247 -17.75 -0.03 20.01
C THR A 247 -16.72 -0.06 21.15
N PRO A 248 -16.52 1.06 21.86
CA PRO A 248 -15.59 1.12 22.99
C PRO A 248 -15.81 0.06 24.08
N VAL A 249 -14.70 -0.39 24.66
CA VAL A 249 -14.58 -1.21 25.88
C VAL A 249 -13.96 -0.35 26.97
N LEU A 250 -14.58 -0.38 28.16
CA LEU A 250 -14.15 0.36 29.35
C LEU A 250 -12.66 0.13 29.67
N GLY A 251 -11.93 1.19 30.02
CA GLY A 251 -10.56 1.10 30.50
C GLY A 251 -9.53 1.87 29.67
N LYS A 252 -8.26 1.72 30.06
CA LYS A 252 -7.12 2.34 29.35
C LYS A 252 -7.02 1.74 27.96
N ALA A 253 -6.59 2.53 26.99
CA ALA A 253 -6.61 2.13 25.59
C ALA A 253 -5.38 2.64 24.84
N ILE A 254 -4.89 1.89 23.85
CA ILE A 254 -3.94 2.31 22.80
C ILE A 254 -4.60 2.02 21.45
N LEU A 255 -4.45 2.94 20.49
CA LEU A 255 -4.89 2.73 19.11
C LEU A 255 -3.68 2.47 18.22
N VAL A 256 -3.70 1.40 17.43
CA VAL A 256 -2.65 1.07 16.46
C VAL A 256 -3.23 1.17 15.06
N SER A 257 -2.60 1.95 14.19
CA SER A 257 -3.00 2.11 12.80
C SER A 257 -1.83 1.92 11.85
N GLY A 258 -2.15 1.67 10.58
CA GLY A 258 -1.20 1.24 9.57
C GLY A 258 -1.50 -0.19 9.13
N HIS A 259 -0.45 -0.97 8.85
CA HIS A 259 -0.56 -2.30 8.23
C HIS A 259 0.32 -3.34 8.95
N ASP A 260 1.36 -2.88 9.67
CA ASP A 260 2.41 -3.77 10.16
C ASP A 260 1.93 -4.63 11.34
N LEU A 261 1.74 -5.93 11.08
CA LEU A 261 1.31 -6.91 12.07
C LEU A 261 2.42 -7.26 13.06
N HIS A 262 3.69 -7.12 12.67
CA HIS A 262 4.82 -7.34 13.58
C HIS A 262 4.87 -6.25 14.65
N ASP A 263 4.73 -4.98 14.27
CA ASP A 263 4.64 -3.86 15.20
C ASP A 263 3.45 -3.99 16.14
N LEU A 264 2.29 -4.43 15.64
CA LEU A 264 1.14 -4.71 16.49
C LEU A 264 1.45 -5.80 17.52
N GLN A 265 2.08 -6.91 17.11
CA GLN A 265 2.51 -7.96 18.03
C GLN A 265 3.43 -7.38 19.13
N LYS A 266 4.43 -6.56 18.77
CA LYS A 266 5.35 -5.93 19.73
C LYS A 266 4.61 -5.04 20.73
N ILE A 267 3.59 -4.32 20.29
CA ILE A 267 2.73 -3.50 21.16
C ILE A 267 1.87 -4.37 22.07
N LEU A 268 1.31 -5.48 21.57
CA LEU A 268 0.53 -6.43 22.36
C LEU A 268 1.38 -7.08 23.45
N GLU A 269 2.59 -7.55 23.10
CA GLU A 269 3.59 -8.08 24.03
C GLU A 269 3.95 -7.05 25.12
N ALA A 270 4.20 -5.79 24.74
CA ALA A 270 4.57 -4.73 25.69
C ALA A 270 3.43 -4.28 26.61
N THR A 271 2.18 -4.62 26.28
CA THR A 271 0.97 -4.22 27.02
C THR A 271 0.28 -5.36 27.74
N GLU A 272 0.73 -6.59 27.55
CA GLU A 272 0.19 -7.77 28.21
C GLU A 272 0.25 -7.66 29.74
N GLY A 273 -0.85 -7.99 30.41
CA GLY A 273 -0.97 -7.89 31.88
C GLY A 273 -0.98 -6.47 32.45
N THR A 274 -0.97 -5.42 31.63
CA THR A 274 -0.94 -4.02 32.11
C THR A 274 -2.32 -3.41 32.37
N GLY A 275 -3.40 -4.10 31.96
CA GLY A 275 -4.77 -3.57 32.00
C GLY A 275 -5.06 -2.49 30.95
N ILE A 276 -4.25 -2.43 29.89
CA ILE A 276 -4.43 -1.53 28.75
C ILE A 276 -5.01 -2.33 27.59
N ASN A 277 -6.17 -1.90 27.10
CA ASN A 277 -6.79 -2.42 25.89
C ASN A 277 -6.05 -1.90 24.65
N VAL A 278 -5.89 -2.72 23.64
CA VAL A 278 -5.35 -2.37 22.33
C VAL A 278 -6.48 -2.42 21.31
N TYR A 279 -6.58 -1.36 20.51
CA TYR A 279 -7.51 -1.24 19.40
C TYR A 279 -6.75 -1.14 18.09
N THR A 280 -7.33 -1.68 17.02
CA THR A 280 -6.89 -1.43 15.65
C THR A 280 -7.62 -0.23 15.05
N HIS A 281 -7.06 0.38 14.01
CA HIS A 281 -7.71 1.41 13.19
C HIS A 281 -7.31 1.28 11.72
N GLY A 282 -8.27 1.46 10.82
CA GLY A 282 -8.06 1.42 9.37
C GLY A 282 -7.59 0.04 8.90
N GLU A 283 -6.45 0.02 8.20
CA GLU A 283 -5.87 -1.20 7.62
C GLU A 283 -5.37 -2.22 8.67
N MET A 284 -5.45 -1.91 9.98
CA MET A 284 -5.17 -2.89 11.03
C MET A 284 -6.38 -3.77 11.39
N LEU A 285 -7.60 -3.47 10.92
CA LEU A 285 -8.80 -4.30 11.19
C LEU A 285 -8.59 -5.80 10.92
N PRO A 286 -7.93 -6.22 9.82
CA PRO A 286 -7.75 -7.64 9.50
C PRO A 286 -6.90 -8.41 10.52
N ALA A 287 -6.12 -7.72 11.37
CA ALA A 287 -5.32 -8.36 12.41
C ALA A 287 -6.16 -9.27 13.34
N HIS A 288 -7.44 -8.96 13.53
CA HIS A 288 -8.37 -9.76 14.33
C HIS A 288 -8.72 -11.12 13.69
N GLY A 289 -8.54 -11.28 12.39
CA GLY A 289 -8.73 -12.57 11.71
C GLY A 289 -7.61 -13.56 11.98
N TYR A 290 -6.41 -13.08 12.35
CA TYR A 290 -5.23 -13.92 12.56
C TYR A 290 -5.25 -14.58 13.95
N PRO A 291 -5.30 -15.93 14.06
CA PRO A 291 -5.49 -16.61 15.34
C PRO A 291 -4.46 -16.26 16.44
N ALA A 292 -3.18 -16.10 16.08
CA ALA A 292 -2.14 -15.80 17.06
C ALA A 292 -2.25 -14.37 17.64
N LEU A 293 -2.69 -13.40 16.82
CA LEU A 293 -2.94 -12.03 17.29
C LEU A 293 -4.25 -11.94 18.06
N HIS A 294 -5.28 -12.65 17.61
CA HIS A 294 -6.58 -12.70 18.29
C HIS A 294 -6.52 -13.39 19.66
N ALA A 295 -5.51 -14.24 19.90
CA ALA A 295 -5.29 -14.87 21.20
C ALA A 295 -4.96 -13.87 22.34
N TYR A 296 -4.49 -12.66 22.02
CA TYR A 296 -4.29 -11.60 23.01
C TYR A 296 -5.64 -11.02 23.43
N GLY A 297 -6.15 -11.42 24.60
CA GLY A 297 -7.48 -11.01 25.08
C GLY A 297 -7.67 -9.50 25.31
N HIS A 298 -6.58 -8.72 25.34
CA HIS A 298 -6.64 -7.25 25.40
C HIS A 298 -6.56 -6.58 24.01
N LEU A 299 -6.50 -7.32 22.91
CA LEU A 299 -6.82 -6.83 21.56
C LEU A 299 -8.34 -6.80 21.41
N VAL A 300 -8.98 -5.70 21.84
CA VAL A 300 -10.41 -5.72 22.16
C VAL A 300 -11.34 -5.33 21.02
N GLY A 301 -10.82 -4.73 19.93
CA GLY A 301 -11.65 -4.33 18.80
C GLY A 301 -10.96 -3.41 17.80
N ASN A 302 -11.76 -2.90 16.86
CA ASN A 302 -11.37 -1.86 15.91
C ASN A 302 -12.09 -0.56 16.23
N TYR A 303 -11.41 0.58 16.18
CA TYR A 303 -12.01 1.88 16.46
C TYR A 303 -11.93 2.78 15.22
N GLY A 304 -13.02 3.49 14.92
CA GLY A 304 -13.10 4.42 13.79
C GLY A 304 -13.25 3.74 12.43
N GLY A 305 -12.96 4.49 11.38
CA GLY A 305 -13.15 4.09 9.99
C GLY A 305 -11.86 4.03 9.17
N ALA A 306 -11.94 4.47 7.91
CA ALA A 306 -10.80 4.63 7.03
C ALA A 306 -9.95 5.85 7.39
N TRP A 307 -8.73 5.90 6.84
CA TRP A 307 -7.68 6.83 7.23
C TRP A 307 -8.03 8.32 7.09
N GLN A 308 -8.92 8.69 6.16
CA GLN A 308 -9.29 10.10 5.94
C GLN A 308 -10.05 10.69 7.14
N ASP A 309 -10.72 9.83 7.91
CA ASP A 309 -11.50 10.23 9.07
C ASP A 309 -10.67 10.31 10.35
N GLN A 310 -9.37 9.95 10.29
CA GLN A 310 -8.53 9.80 11.47
C GLN A 310 -8.43 11.07 12.33
N GLN A 311 -8.59 12.28 11.77
CA GLN A 311 -8.59 13.50 12.59
C GLN A 311 -9.77 13.56 13.55
N ARG A 312 -10.96 13.11 13.11
CA ARG A 312 -12.14 12.95 13.97
C ARG A 312 -11.91 11.81 14.94
N ASP A 313 -11.52 10.65 14.43
CA ASP A 313 -11.41 9.41 15.22
C ASP A 313 -10.31 9.54 16.28
N PHE A 314 -9.11 10.01 15.93
CA PHE A 314 -8.00 10.17 16.88
C PHE A 314 -8.28 11.26 17.93
N THR A 315 -9.02 12.31 17.56
CA THR A 315 -9.46 13.33 18.52
C THR A 315 -10.40 12.72 19.57
N ALA A 316 -11.35 11.90 19.13
CA ALA A 316 -12.33 11.25 20.01
C ALA A 316 -11.73 10.09 20.82
N PHE A 317 -10.70 9.41 20.31
CA PHE A 317 -10.04 8.31 21.00
C PHE A 317 -9.33 8.79 22.28
N PRO A 318 -9.58 8.20 23.46
CA PRO A 318 -9.10 8.74 24.74
C PRO A 318 -7.69 8.27 25.15
N GLY A 319 -7.01 7.45 24.33
CA GLY A 319 -5.68 6.91 24.56
C GLY A 319 -4.60 7.44 23.59
N PRO A 320 -3.35 6.97 23.66
CA PRO A 320 -2.36 7.29 22.65
C PRO A 320 -2.58 6.50 21.36
N ILE A 321 -2.00 7.00 20.28
CA ILE A 321 -2.09 6.41 18.93
C ILE A 321 -0.68 6.05 18.44
N VAL A 322 -0.51 4.88 17.82
CA VAL A 322 0.74 4.47 17.17
C VAL A 322 0.48 4.24 15.68
N MET A 323 1.26 4.92 14.84
CA MET A 323 1.21 4.79 13.38
C MET A 323 2.38 3.92 12.90
N THR A 324 2.09 2.73 12.38
CA THR A 324 3.09 1.76 11.87
C THR A 324 3.42 1.97 10.39
N SER A 325 2.49 2.54 9.62
CA SER A 325 2.66 2.88 8.21
C SER A 325 1.70 4.02 7.80
N ASN A 326 1.56 4.29 6.50
CA ASN A 326 0.51 5.18 6.01
C ASN A 326 -0.90 4.64 6.35
N CYS A 327 -1.90 5.50 6.49
CA CYS A 327 -1.90 6.93 6.13
C CYS A 327 -1.95 7.84 7.36
N LEU A 328 -0.86 8.54 7.65
CA LEU A 328 -0.80 9.64 8.61
C LEU A 328 -1.09 10.97 7.91
N ILE A 329 -2.10 11.70 8.36
CA ILE A 329 -2.33 13.11 7.97
C ILE A 329 -1.95 14.05 9.12
N GLU A 330 -1.98 15.36 8.87
CA GLU A 330 -1.54 16.39 9.81
C GLU A 330 -2.12 16.19 11.23
N PRO A 331 -1.28 15.85 12.24
CA PRO A 331 -1.76 15.61 13.59
C PRO A 331 -2.28 16.89 14.25
N GLN A 332 -3.55 16.88 14.63
CA GLN A 332 -4.25 18.01 15.25
C GLN A 332 -3.77 18.26 16.70
N PRO A 333 -3.82 19.52 17.19
CA PRO A 333 -3.41 19.86 18.55
C PRO A 333 -4.05 18.98 19.64
N ALA A 334 -5.30 18.54 19.42
CA ALA A 334 -6.08 17.73 20.38
C ALA A 334 -5.47 16.37 20.73
N TYR A 335 -4.64 15.79 19.84
CA TYR A 335 -4.00 14.48 20.06
C TYR A 335 -2.51 14.47 19.72
N ARG A 336 -1.94 15.59 19.28
CA ARG A 336 -0.53 15.72 18.86
C ARG A 336 0.47 15.23 19.91
N ASN A 337 0.17 15.43 21.19
CA ASN A 337 1.04 15.01 22.30
C ASN A 337 0.96 13.53 22.64
N ARG A 338 -0.04 12.80 22.11
CA ARG A 338 -0.31 11.39 22.38
C ARG A 338 -0.30 10.50 21.14
N ILE A 339 0.09 11.03 19.99
CA ILE A 339 0.40 10.23 18.79
C ILE A 339 1.90 9.93 18.72
N PHE A 340 2.22 8.75 18.19
CA PHE A 340 3.54 8.21 18.00
C PHE A 340 3.66 7.65 16.58
N THR A 341 4.87 7.66 16.05
CA THR A 341 5.21 7.05 14.75
C THR A 341 6.21 5.93 14.97
N THR A 342 6.23 4.92 14.10
CA THR A 342 7.29 3.91 14.05
C THR A 342 7.55 3.49 12.60
N GLY A 343 8.55 2.63 12.38
CA GLY A 343 8.94 2.15 11.06
C GLY A 343 9.19 3.29 10.06
N PRO A 344 8.58 3.24 8.86
CA PRO A 344 8.81 4.24 7.82
C PRO A 344 8.14 5.59 8.13
N VAL A 345 7.21 5.64 9.10
CA VAL A 345 6.37 6.81 9.38
C VAL A 345 7.15 7.92 10.08
N GLY A 346 6.83 9.18 9.75
CA GLY A 346 7.41 10.32 10.46
C GLY A 346 6.65 11.62 10.30
N TRP A 347 6.64 12.43 11.35
CA TRP A 347 6.11 13.80 11.30
C TRP A 347 6.96 14.72 12.20
N PRO A 348 7.25 15.98 11.81
CA PRO A 348 8.03 16.90 12.64
C PRO A 348 7.46 17.09 14.05
N GLY A 349 8.28 16.87 15.07
CA GLY A 349 7.88 17.03 16.47
C GLY A 349 6.97 15.92 17.03
N ILE A 350 6.69 14.85 16.28
CA ILE A 350 6.03 13.66 16.79
C ILE A 350 7.09 12.65 17.24
N ARG A 351 6.86 12.03 18.40
CA ARG A 351 7.76 11.01 18.95
C ARG A 351 7.81 9.79 18.04
N HIS A 352 9.02 9.29 17.81
CA HIS A 352 9.25 8.10 17.01
C HIS A 352 9.69 6.94 17.92
N LEU A 353 9.06 5.79 17.74
CA LEU A 353 9.31 4.56 18.47
C LEU A 353 10.13 3.62 17.59
N ASP A 354 10.97 2.83 18.23
CA ASP A 354 11.65 1.68 17.62
C ASP A 354 11.02 0.41 18.21
N THR A 355 10.11 -0.22 17.47
CA THR A 355 9.38 -1.42 17.92
C THR A 355 10.27 -2.64 18.10
N ALA A 356 11.48 -2.65 17.52
CA ALA A 356 12.47 -3.70 17.75
C ALA A 356 13.10 -3.62 19.15
N ASP A 357 13.09 -2.44 19.78
CA ASP A 357 13.53 -2.25 21.16
C ASP A 357 12.32 -2.08 22.10
N ALA A 358 12.07 -3.10 22.93
CA ALA A 358 10.98 -3.07 23.91
C ALA A 358 11.06 -1.86 24.86
N ALA A 359 12.25 -1.35 25.18
CA ALA A 359 12.40 -0.15 26.01
C ALA A 359 11.85 1.11 25.32
N SER A 360 11.90 1.15 23.99
CA SER A 360 11.37 2.23 23.15
C SER A 360 9.83 2.31 23.20
N LEU A 361 9.13 1.25 23.61
CA LEU A 361 7.66 1.24 23.78
C LEU A 361 7.20 1.79 25.14
N ALA A 362 8.10 1.98 26.12
CA ALA A 362 7.75 2.54 27.42
C ALA A 362 7.00 3.90 27.36
N PRO A 363 7.32 4.84 26.44
CA PRO A 363 6.60 6.10 26.31
C PRO A 363 5.12 5.96 25.95
N VAL A 364 4.75 5.00 25.09
CA VAL A 364 3.34 4.80 24.70
C VAL A 364 2.55 4.13 25.83
N VAL A 365 3.14 3.13 26.50
CA VAL A 365 2.54 2.48 27.67
C VAL A 365 2.31 3.49 28.81
N LYS A 366 3.31 4.35 29.09
CA LYS A 366 3.18 5.41 30.09
C LYS A 366 2.09 6.42 29.73
N ALA A 367 1.98 6.80 28.45
CA ALA A 367 0.93 7.70 27.99
C ALA A 367 -0.47 7.08 28.18
N ALA A 368 -0.65 5.81 27.83
CA ALA A 368 -1.91 5.09 28.01
C ALA A 368 -2.34 5.00 29.48
N ARG A 369 -1.40 4.77 30.41
CA ARG A 369 -1.69 4.77 31.86
C ARG A 369 -2.13 6.16 32.36
N ALA A 370 -1.52 7.22 31.85
CA ALA A 370 -1.78 8.59 32.28
C ALA A 370 -3.06 9.19 31.69
N LEU A 371 -3.50 8.72 30.53
CA LEU A 371 -4.70 9.21 29.85
C LEU A 371 -5.97 8.56 30.41
N PRO A 372 -7.17 9.17 30.26
CA PRO A 372 -8.39 8.69 30.89
C PRO A 372 -8.76 7.25 30.49
N GLY A 373 -8.64 6.93 29.19
CA GLY A 373 -9.25 5.73 28.61
C GLY A 373 -10.75 5.92 28.39
N PHE A 374 -11.46 4.87 27.98
CA PHE A 374 -12.92 4.90 27.90
C PHE A 374 -13.52 4.76 29.29
N THR A 375 -14.54 5.57 29.60
CA THR A 375 -15.15 5.68 30.93
C THR A 375 -16.59 5.22 31.01
N ALA A 376 -17.19 4.83 29.87
CA ALA A 376 -18.56 4.39 29.78
C ALA A 376 -18.62 3.00 29.15
N GLU A 377 -19.54 2.18 29.67
CA GLU A 377 -19.93 0.93 29.03
C GLU A 377 -20.97 1.22 27.95
N VAL A 378 -20.81 0.58 26.79
CA VAL A 378 -21.72 0.72 25.65
C VAL A 378 -22.04 -0.67 25.09
N PRO A 379 -23.24 -0.86 24.49
CA PRO A 379 -23.59 -2.11 23.82
C PRO A 379 -22.52 -2.53 22.80
N SER A 380 -22.31 -3.83 22.68
CA SER A 380 -21.39 -4.39 21.70
C SER A 380 -22.02 -4.31 20.32
N GLU A 381 -21.32 -3.71 19.38
CA GLU A 381 -21.61 -3.83 17.94
C GLU A 381 -20.38 -4.42 17.28
N THR A 382 -20.59 -5.24 16.25
CA THR A 382 -19.52 -6.00 15.61
C THR A 382 -19.63 -5.96 14.09
N ILE A 383 -18.48 -6.02 13.43
CA ILE A 383 -18.35 -6.35 12.00
C ILE A 383 -17.54 -7.64 11.86
N THR A 384 -17.57 -8.31 10.71
CA THR A 384 -16.81 -9.56 10.51
C THR A 384 -15.63 -9.33 9.56
N THR A 385 -14.47 -9.89 9.89
CA THR A 385 -13.26 -9.91 9.04
C THR A 385 -12.69 -11.33 8.97
N GLY A 386 -11.65 -11.55 8.16
CA GLY A 386 -10.89 -12.80 8.17
C GLY A 386 -11.31 -13.84 7.13
N PHE A 387 -11.94 -13.41 6.04
CA PHE A 387 -12.24 -14.27 4.88
C PHE A 387 -11.04 -14.33 3.92
N GLY A 388 -9.86 -14.66 4.44
CA GLY A 388 -8.65 -14.89 3.63
C GLY A 388 -8.79 -16.13 2.73
N ARG A 389 -7.81 -16.39 1.87
CA ARG A 389 -7.87 -17.49 0.89
C ARG A 389 -8.23 -18.84 1.50
N ASP A 390 -7.60 -19.23 2.61
CA ASP A 390 -7.86 -20.54 3.23
C ASP A 390 -9.30 -20.65 3.77
N ALA A 391 -9.82 -19.57 4.37
CA ALA A 391 -11.19 -19.52 4.86
C ALA A 391 -12.20 -19.69 3.72
N VAL A 392 -12.03 -18.95 2.62
CA VAL A 392 -12.94 -19.01 1.46
C VAL A 392 -12.80 -20.35 0.72
N LEU A 393 -11.57 -20.82 0.51
CA LEU A 393 -11.33 -22.09 -0.20
C LEU A 393 -11.78 -23.31 0.62
N SER A 394 -11.79 -23.23 1.96
CA SER A 394 -12.31 -24.31 2.81
C SER A 394 -13.80 -24.62 2.59
N VAL A 395 -14.56 -23.66 2.03
CA VAL A 395 -15.98 -23.78 1.67
C VAL A 395 -16.21 -23.72 0.16
N ALA A 396 -15.17 -23.94 -0.66
CA ALA A 396 -15.24 -23.82 -2.11
C ALA A 396 -16.37 -24.67 -2.72
N ASP A 397 -16.56 -25.91 -2.27
CA ASP A 397 -17.63 -26.80 -2.78
C ASP A 397 -19.02 -26.18 -2.59
N THR A 398 -19.28 -25.55 -1.43
CA THR A 398 -20.54 -24.86 -1.15
C THR A 398 -20.71 -23.65 -2.05
N VAL A 399 -19.64 -22.85 -2.25
CA VAL A 399 -19.64 -21.68 -3.14
C VAL A 399 -19.91 -22.10 -4.58
N ILE A 400 -19.20 -23.12 -5.07
CA ILE A 400 -19.33 -23.67 -6.42
C ILE A 400 -20.75 -24.19 -6.64
N GLN A 401 -21.31 -24.92 -5.68
CA GLN A 401 -22.67 -25.45 -5.76
C GLN A 401 -23.70 -24.33 -5.80
N ALA A 402 -23.56 -23.30 -4.95
CA ALA A 402 -24.44 -22.14 -4.95
C ALA A 402 -24.40 -21.35 -6.28
N VAL A 403 -23.25 -21.29 -6.95
CA VAL A 403 -23.13 -20.73 -8.30
C VAL A 403 -23.83 -21.62 -9.33
N LYS A 404 -23.58 -22.95 -9.31
CA LYS A 404 -24.18 -23.92 -10.24
C LYS A 404 -25.71 -23.96 -10.13
N ASP A 405 -26.24 -23.83 -8.92
CA ASP A 405 -27.68 -23.79 -8.65
C ASP A 405 -28.33 -22.43 -8.95
N GLY A 406 -27.52 -21.43 -9.30
CA GLY A 406 -27.98 -20.08 -9.62
C GLY A 406 -28.38 -19.24 -8.40
N ALA A 407 -28.04 -19.69 -7.18
CA ALA A 407 -28.26 -18.94 -5.94
C ALA A 407 -27.28 -17.76 -5.82
N ILE A 408 -26.03 -17.95 -6.26
CA ILE A 408 -25.06 -16.87 -6.45
C ILE A 408 -24.92 -16.64 -7.96
N LYS A 409 -25.35 -15.47 -8.44
CA LYS A 409 -25.21 -15.10 -9.85
C LYS A 409 -23.92 -14.36 -10.18
N ARG A 410 -23.36 -13.63 -9.21
CA ARG A 410 -22.15 -12.83 -9.43
C ARG A 410 -21.43 -12.48 -8.13
N PHE A 411 -20.11 -12.42 -8.22
CA PHE A 411 -19.22 -11.84 -7.22
C PHE A 411 -18.86 -10.41 -7.63
N LEU A 412 -18.94 -9.47 -6.69
CA LEU A 412 -18.50 -8.10 -6.89
C LEU A 412 -17.32 -7.86 -5.97
N LEU A 413 -16.11 -7.69 -6.52
CA LEU A 413 -14.99 -7.19 -5.73
C LEU A 413 -15.09 -5.67 -5.67
N ILE A 414 -15.37 -5.14 -4.49
CA ILE A 414 -15.43 -3.70 -4.22
C ILE A 414 -14.37 -3.42 -3.17
N GLY A 415 -13.24 -2.82 -3.56
CA GLY A 415 -12.10 -2.77 -2.66
C GLY A 415 -10.96 -1.88 -3.11
N GLY A 416 -9.86 -1.92 -2.35
CA GLY A 416 -8.67 -1.10 -2.54
C GLY A 416 -8.58 0.02 -1.50
N CYS A 417 -8.19 1.23 -1.92
CA CYS A 417 -7.94 2.33 -0.98
C CYS A 417 -9.07 3.35 -0.97
N ASP A 418 -9.51 3.76 0.22
CA ASP A 418 -10.41 4.89 0.40
C ASP A 418 -9.67 6.25 0.37
N GLY A 419 -10.42 7.35 0.38
CA GLY A 419 -9.88 8.71 0.46
C GLY A 419 -10.94 9.77 0.74
N ALA A 420 -10.50 11.03 0.85
CA ALA A 420 -11.38 12.16 1.20
C ALA A 420 -12.08 12.82 -0.01
N ALA A 421 -11.74 12.41 -1.25
CA ALA A 421 -12.29 13.03 -2.45
C ALA A 421 -13.81 12.76 -2.56
N PRO A 422 -14.63 13.77 -2.95
CA PRO A 422 -16.03 13.56 -3.29
C PRO A 422 -16.19 12.52 -4.40
N GLY A 423 -17.35 11.88 -4.47
CA GLY A 423 -17.66 10.84 -5.46
C GLY A 423 -17.37 9.42 -5.00
N ARG A 424 -16.68 9.21 -3.87
CA ARG A 424 -16.41 7.87 -3.31
C ARG A 424 -17.64 7.18 -2.71
N ASN A 425 -18.77 7.87 -2.55
CA ASN A 425 -20.06 7.25 -2.25
C ASN A 425 -20.52 6.30 -3.36
N TYR A 426 -19.98 6.44 -4.58
CA TYR A 426 -20.14 5.46 -5.65
C TYR A 426 -19.97 4.01 -5.17
N TYR A 427 -18.95 3.72 -4.34
CA TYR A 427 -18.71 2.36 -3.85
C TYR A 427 -19.75 1.89 -2.84
N THR A 428 -20.26 2.81 -2.01
CA THR A 428 -21.42 2.54 -1.14
C THR A 428 -22.65 2.25 -1.98
N ASP A 429 -22.93 3.09 -2.98
CA ASP A 429 -24.11 2.94 -3.84
C ASP A 429 -24.07 1.62 -4.63
N VAL A 430 -22.91 1.22 -5.16
CA VAL A 430 -22.75 -0.09 -5.83
C VAL A 430 -22.97 -1.25 -4.85
N ALA A 431 -22.43 -1.18 -3.63
CA ALA A 431 -22.59 -2.23 -2.63
C ALA A 431 -24.06 -2.36 -2.17
N ASP A 432 -24.69 -1.25 -1.78
CA ASP A 432 -26.04 -1.24 -1.20
C ASP A 432 -27.14 -1.61 -2.21
N HIS A 433 -26.91 -1.38 -3.49
CA HIS A 433 -27.86 -1.73 -4.55
C HIS A 433 -27.52 -3.06 -5.24
N ALA A 434 -26.47 -3.76 -4.80
CA ALA A 434 -26.11 -5.06 -5.34
C ALA A 434 -27.27 -6.07 -5.12
N PRO A 435 -27.75 -6.77 -6.16
CA PRO A 435 -28.86 -7.72 -6.04
C PRO A 435 -28.62 -8.80 -4.99
N ASP A 436 -29.68 -9.30 -4.35
CA ASP A 436 -29.58 -10.26 -3.23
C ASP A 436 -28.94 -11.61 -3.60
N ASP A 437 -28.79 -11.91 -4.89
CA ASP A 437 -28.08 -13.08 -5.43
C ASP A 437 -26.59 -12.79 -5.74
N THR A 438 -26.00 -11.78 -5.11
CA THR A 438 -24.59 -11.40 -5.25
C THR A 438 -23.80 -11.53 -3.95
N VAL A 439 -22.53 -11.92 -4.08
CA VAL A 439 -21.56 -11.92 -2.98
C VAL A 439 -20.54 -10.80 -3.21
N LEU A 440 -20.34 -9.96 -2.19
CA LEU A 440 -19.39 -8.87 -2.15
C LEU A 440 -18.07 -9.36 -1.55
N LEU A 441 -16.98 -9.19 -2.29
CA LEU A 441 -15.62 -9.37 -1.80
C LEU A 441 -15.04 -7.97 -1.56
N THR A 442 -14.51 -7.72 -0.36
CA THR A 442 -13.83 -6.45 -0.07
C THR A 442 -12.44 -6.69 0.49
N LEU A 443 -11.56 -5.72 0.28
CA LEU A 443 -10.21 -5.68 0.81
C LEU A 443 -9.73 -4.24 0.86
N GLY A 444 -8.74 -3.98 1.69
CA GLY A 444 -8.21 -2.62 1.87
C GLY A 444 -9.23 -1.66 2.49
N CYS A 445 -8.80 -0.43 2.75
CA CYS A 445 -9.62 0.52 3.51
C CYS A 445 -10.87 1.03 2.78
N ASN A 446 -11.07 0.75 1.49
CA ASN A 446 -12.34 1.04 0.83
C ASN A 446 -13.53 0.33 1.48
N LYS A 447 -13.30 -0.80 2.17
CA LYS A 447 -14.33 -1.53 2.93
C LYS A 447 -15.16 -0.65 3.86
N TYR A 448 -14.57 0.41 4.43
CA TYR A 448 -15.23 1.29 5.38
C TYR A 448 -16.38 2.12 4.77
N ARG A 449 -16.57 2.04 3.46
CA ARG A 449 -17.72 2.64 2.77
C ARG A 449 -19.03 1.87 2.98
N PHE A 450 -18.96 0.61 3.37
CA PHE A 450 -20.14 -0.26 3.46
C PHE A 450 -20.00 -1.44 4.46
N ASN A 451 -18.84 -1.64 5.11
CA ASN A 451 -18.61 -2.82 5.97
C ASN A 451 -19.42 -2.85 7.28
N THR A 452 -20.14 -1.78 7.61
CA THR A 452 -21.11 -1.74 8.72
C THR A 452 -22.55 -1.95 8.26
N HIS A 453 -22.78 -2.19 6.98
CA HIS A 453 -24.11 -2.43 6.42
C HIS A 453 -24.47 -3.92 6.48
N GLU A 454 -25.76 -4.20 6.56
CA GLU A 454 -26.30 -5.56 6.69
C GLU A 454 -26.66 -6.12 5.30
N PHE A 455 -25.85 -7.07 4.81
CA PHE A 455 -26.08 -7.70 3.50
C PHE A 455 -26.76 -9.07 3.58
N GLY A 456 -26.81 -9.71 4.76
CA GLY A 456 -27.34 -11.06 4.94
C GLY A 456 -26.41 -12.17 4.44
N ASP A 457 -26.98 -13.33 4.13
CA ASP A 457 -26.28 -14.51 3.62
C ASP A 457 -27.01 -15.16 2.45
N ILE A 458 -26.28 -15.93 1.64
CA ILE A 458 -26.82 -16.79 0.58
C ILE A 458 -26.43 -18.22 0.92
N ALA A 459 -27.43 -19.06 1.24
CA ALA A 459 -27.21 -20.45 1.62
C ALA A 459 -26.19 -20.64 2.76
N GLY A 460 -26.19 -19.73 3.74
CA GLY A 460 -25.25 -19.75 4.88
C GLY A 460 -23.89 -19.11 4.59
N ILE A 461 -23.63 -18.63 3.37
CA ILE A 461 -22.42 -17.87 3.01
C ILE A 461 -22.72 -16.38 3.22
N PRO A 462 -22.01 -15.67 4.12
CA PRO A 462 -22.18 -14.22 4.27
C PRO A 462 -22.03 -13.50 2.94
N ARG A 463 -22.94 -12.57 2.64
CA ARG A 463 -22.88 -11.80 1.40
C ARG A 463 -21.73 -10.80 1.37
N LEU A 464 -21.17 -10.41 2.51
CA LEU A 464 -19.97 -9.58 2.60
C LEU A 464 -18.79 -10.39 3.14
N LEU A 465 -17.76 -10.54 2.33
CA LEU A 465 -16.53 -11.25 2.66
C LEU A 465 -15.36 -10.26 2.67
N ASP A 466 -14.92 -9.85 3.87
CA ASP A 466 -13.71 -9.05 4.06
C ASP A 466 -12.46 -9.94 4.04
N VAL A 467 -11.73 -9.85 2.92
CA VAL A 467 -10.53 -10.66 2.60
C VAL A 467 -9.30 -10.13 3.33
N GLY A 468 -9.32 -8.89 3.83
CA GLY A 468 -8.26 -8.32 4.65
C GLY A 468 -7.73 -6.97 4.17
N GLN A 469 -6.43 -6.75 4.30
CA GLN A 469 -5.70 -5.53 3.93
C GLN A 469 -5.59 -5.40 2.41
N CYS A 470 -5.04 -4.29 1.92
CA CYS A 470 -4.75 -4.13 0.50
C CYS A 470 -3.80 -5.22 -0.08
N ASN A 471 -2.83 -5.72 0.68
CA ASN A 471 -1.97 -6.85 0.30
C ASN A 471 -2.73 -8.17 0.13
N ASP A 472 -3.86 -8.33 0.83
CA ASP A 472 -4.69 -9.53 0.72
C ASP A 472 -5.46 -9.58 -0.62
N SER A 473 -5.19 -8.63 -1.52
CA SER A 473 -5.41 -8.79 -2.97
C SER A 473 -4.77 -10.09 -3.50
N TYR A 474 -3.67 -10.56 -2.90
CA TYR A 474 -3.14 -11.89 -3.21
C TYR A 474 -4.17 -12.99 -2.91
N SER A 475 -4.79 -12.97 -1.73
CA SER A 475 -5.85 -13.92 -1.38
C SER A 475 -7.02 -13.84 -2.36
N ALA A 476 -7.46 -12.64 -2.75
CA ALA A 476 -8.52 -12.47 -3.75
C ALA A 476 -8.15 -13.05 -5.13
N VAL A 477 -6.90 -12.87 -5.58
CA VAL A 477 -6.39 -13.48 -6.81
C VAL A 477 -6.37 -15.01 -6.70
N GLN A 478 -5.90 -15.57 -5.58
CA GLN A 478 -5.88 -17.03 -5.38
C GLN A 478 -7.29 -17.63 -5.38
N ILE A 479 -8.25 -16.94 -4.74
CA ILE A 479 -9.67 -17.35 -4.76
C ILE A 479 -10.20 -17.37 -6.20
N ALA A 480 -9.96 -16.31 -6.97
CA ALA A 480 -10.41 -16.23 -8.36
C ALA A 480 -9.78 -17.33 -9.23
N LEU A 481 -8.47 -17.58 -9.09
CA LEU A 481 -7.78 -18.65 -9.83
C LEU A 481 -8.34 -20.03 -9.49
N ALA A 482 -8.58 -20.32 -8.21
CA ALA A 482 -9.15 -21.59 -7.78
C ALA A 482 -10.59 -21.78 -8.28
N LEU A 483 -11.41 -20.72 -8.28
CA LEU A 483 -12.76 -20.78 -8.85
C LEU A 483 -12.72 -21.00 -10.37
N ALA A 484 -11.82 -20.33 -11.08
CA ALA A 484 -11.64 -20.51 -12.53
C ALA A 484 -11.29 -21.96 -12.88
N ASP A 485 -10.35 -22.56 -12.14
CA ASP A 485 -9.99 -23.98 -12.27
C ASP A 485 -11.19 -24.90 -12.00
N ALA A 486 -11.94 -24.64 -10.92
CA ALA A 486 -13.12 -25.43 -10.57
C ALA A 486 -14.28 -25.35 -11.60
N PHE A 487 -14.35 -24.27 -12.37
CA PHE A 487 -15.32 -24.08 -13.44
C PHE A 487 -14.78 -24.42 -14.84
N ASP A 488 -13.52 -24.86 -14.96
CA ASP A 488 -12.85 -25.14 -16.23
C ASP A 488 -12.93 -23.95 -17.21
N CYS A 489 -12.65 -22.75 -16.70
CA CYS A 489 -12.71 -21.50 -17.48
C CYS A 489 -11.54 -20.54 -17.16
N GLY A 490 -11.43 -19.44 -17.92
CA GLY A 490 -10.49 -18.37 -17.59
C GLY A 490 -11.01 -17.47 -16.47
N VAL A 491 -10.12 -16.76 -15.77
CA VAL A 491 -10.53 -15.81 -14.71
C VAL A 491 -11.48 -14.73 -15.21
N ASN A 492 -11.31 -14.27 -16.45
CA ASN A 492 -12.20 -13.28 -17.07
C ASN A 492 -13.58 -13.84 -17.46
N ASP A 493 -13.76 -15.16 -17.47
CA ASP A 493 -15.04 -15.83 -17.75
C ASP A 493 -15.83 -16.09 -16.48
N LEU A 494 -15.24 -15.88 -15.30
CA LEU A 494 -15.93 -15.99 -14.03
C LEU A 494 -17.06 -14.98 -13.94
N PRO A 495 -18.13 -15.29 -13.18
CA PRO A 495 -19.12 -14.31 -12.80
C PRO A 495 -18.54 -13.37 -11.72
N LEU A 496 -17.47 -12.64 -12.04
CA LEU A 496 -16.74 -11.72 -11.18
C LEU A 496 -16.67 -10.35 -11.84
N SER A 497 -16.91 -9.29 -11.08
CA SER A 497 -16.76 -7.91 -11.54
C SER A 497 -15.94 -7.10 -10.54
N LEU A 498 -15.05 -6.24 -11.04
CA LEU A 498 -14.05 -5.56 -10.23
C LEU A 498 -14.32 -4.05 -10.20
N PHE A 499 -14.63 -3.53 -9.00
CA PHE A 499 -14.78 -2.13 -8.67
C PHE A 499 -13.62 -1.71 -7.75
N VAL A 500 -12.53 -1.26 -8.37
CA VAL A 500 -11.26 -0.99 -7.70
C VAL A 500 -11.16 0.50 -7.38
N SER A 501 -11.16 0.80 -6.09
CA SER A 501 -10.83 2.11 -5.55
C SER A 501 -9.33 2.25 -5.33
N TRP A 502 -8.73 3.33 -5.79
CA TRP A 502 -7.32 3.60 -5.52
C TRP A 502 -7.10 4.97 -4.86
N PHE A 503 -5.93 5.12 -4.24
CA PHE A 503 -5.51 6.38 -3.64
C PHE A 503 -3.99 6.53 -3.73
N GLU A 504 -3.23 5.53 -3.28
CA GLU A 504 -1.78 5.58 -3.18
C GLU A 504 -1.10 4.41 -3.90
N GLN A 505 0.20 4.24 -3.66
CA GLN A 505 1.08 3.47 -4.53
C GLN A 505 0.99 1.95 -4.33
N LYS A 506 0.53 1.47 -3.17
CA LYS A 506 0.23 0.04 -3.00
C LYS A 506 -0.91 -0.39 -3.92
N ALA A 507 -1.94 0.46 -4.08
CA ALA A 507 -2.99 0.21 -5.07
C ALA A 507 -2.48 0.26 -6.52
N ALA A 508 -1.47 1.09 -6.83
CA ALA A 508 -0.84 1.09 -8.15
C ALA A 508 -0.10 -0.24 -8.41
N ALA A 509 0.61 -0.78 -7.43
CA ALA A 509 1.26 -2.10 -7.55
C ALA A 509 0.25 -3.24 -7.73
N VAL A 510 -0.87 -3.22 -6.98
CA VAL A 510 -1.97 -4.17 -7.14
C VAL A 510 -2.59 -4.07 -8.53
N LEU A 511 -2.84 -2.86 -9.04
CA LEU A 511 -3.34 -2.67 -10.41
C LEU A 511 -2.39 -3.31 -11.43
N LEU A 512 -1.08 -3.06 -11.33
CA LEU A 512 -0.09 -3.69 -12.22
C LEU A 512 -0.11 -5.22 -12.11
N THR A 513 -0.30 -5.78 -10.91
CA THR A 513 -0.49 -7.23 -10.75
C THR A 513 -1.71 -7.73 -11.52
N LEU A 514 -2.86 -7.09 -11.38
CA LEU A 514 -4.08 -7.48 -12.09
C LEU A 514 -3.88 -7.42 -13.61
N LEU A 515 -3.24 -6.36 -14.11
CA LEU A 515 -2.92 -6.22 -15.54
C LEU A 515 -1.93 -7.30 -16.00
N SER A 516 -0.90 -7.61 -15.21
CA SER A 516 0.07 -8.67 -15.54
C SER A 516 -0.55 -10.08 -15.62
N LEU A 517 -1.63 -10.32 -14.86
CA LEU A 517 -2.42 -11.54 -14.90
C LEU A 517 -3.42 -11.57 -16.08
N GLY A 518 -3.47 -10.52 -16.89
CA GLY A 518 -4.41 -10.40 -18.01
C GLY A 518 -5.86 -10.19 -17.56
N ILE A 519 -6.08 -9.69 -16.35
CA ILE A 519 -7.42 -9.38 -15.83
C ILE A 519 -7.98 -8.19 -16.61
N ARG A 520 -9.23 -8.32 -17.06
CA ARG A 520 -9.92 -7.32 -17.89
C ARG A 520 -11.12 -6.72 -17.18
N ASN A 521 -11.67 -5.65 -17.74
CA ASN A 521 -12.92 -5.00 -17.29
C ASN A 521 -12.86 -4.43 -15.85
N ILE A 522 -11.68 -4.01 -15.41
CA ILE A 522 -11.50 -3.35 -14.11
C ILE A 522 -12.12 -1.95 -14.17
N ARG A 523 -13.08 -1.66 -13.29
CA ARG A 523 -13.61 -0.31 -13.06
C ARG A 523 -12.74 0.37 -12.01
N LEU A 524 -11.97 1.39 -12.41
CA LEU A 524 -10.98 2.07 -11.59
C LEU A 524 -11.42 3.50 -11.26
N GLY A 525 -11.39 3.88 -9.98
CA GLY A 525 -11.84 5.20 -9.55
C GLY A 525 -11.34 5.68 -8.19
N PRO A 526 -11.80 6.87 -7.73
CA PRO A 526 -12.84 7.69 -8.35
C PRO A 526 -12.38 8.51 -9.56
N THR A 527 -11.07 8.66 -9.75
CA THR A 527 -10.48 9.29 -10.94
C THR A 527 -9.32 8.45 -11.45
N LEU A 528 -9.00 8.47 -12.75
CA LEU A 528 -7.83 7.76 -13.26
C LEU A 528 -6.51 8.42 -12.79
N PRO A 529 -5.42 7.66 -12.61
CA PRO A 529 -4.13 8.22 -12.22
C PRO A 529 -3.63 9.33 -13.14
N ALA A 530 -3.22 10.45 -12.54
CA ALA A 530 -2.74 11.63 -13.26
C ALA A 530 -1.43 11.41 -14.03
N PHE A 531 -0.66 10.39 -13.65
CA PHE A 531 0.56 9.97 -14.32
C PHE A 531 0.31 9.06 -15.53
N LEU A 532 -0.96 8.77 -15.88
CA LEU A 532 -1.32 8.10 -17.12
C LEU A 532 -1.82 9.14 -18.13
N SER A 533 -1.12 9.27 -19.25
CA SER A 533 -1.57 10.12 -20.35
C SER A 533 -2.77 9.51 -21.10
N PRO A 534 -3.55 10.29 -21.86
CA PRO A 534 -4.60 9.73 -22.72
C PRO A 534 -4.11 8.59 -23.60
N ALA A 535 -2.94 8.72 -24.22
CA ALA A 535 -2.36 7.67 -25.06
C ALA A 535 -2.08 6.37 -24.27
N VAL A 536 -1.57 6.49 -23.04
CA VAL A 536 -1.34 5.31 -22.18
C VAL A 536 -2.68 4.73 -21.71
N VAL A 537 -3.66 5.57 -21.37
CA VAL A 537 -5.01 5.11 -21.01
C VAL A 537 -5.64 4.35 -22.17
N ASP A 538 -5.53 4.85 -23.41
CA ASP A 538 -6.06 4.19 -24.60
C ASP A 538 -5.45 2.80 -24.79
N ILE A 539 -4.13 2.64 -24.56
CA ILE A 539 -3.47 1.33 -24.59
C ILE A 539 -4.04 0.40 -23.52
N LEU A 540 -4.24 0.89 -22.29
CA LEU A 540 -4.80 0.09 -21.19
C LEU A 540 -6.27 -0.28 -21.45
N VAL A 541 -7.04 0.59 -22.09
CA VAL A 541 -8.41 0.32 -22.53
C VAL A 541 -8.42 -0.75 -23.63
N GLU A 542 -7.57 -0.61 -24.65
CA GLU A 542 -7.52 -1.57 -25.77
C GLU A 542 -7.11 -2.98 -25.30
N GLN A 543 -6.04 -3.07 -24.49
CA GLN A 543 -5.50 -4.35 -24.05
C GLN A 543 -6.34 -4.99 -22.94
N PHE A 544 -6.69 -4.21 -21.91
CA PHE A 544 -7.28 -4.73 -20.67
C PHE A 544 -8.75 -4.34 -20.49
N ALA A 545 -9.36 -3.58 -21.40
CA ALA A 545 -10.70 -3.04 -21.22
C ALA A 545 -10.85 -2.33 -19.87
N LEU A 546 -9.81 -1.58 -19.44
CA LEU A 546 -9.85 -0.75 -18.24
C LEU A 546 -10.97 0.29 -18.38
N LYS A 547 -11.75 0.50 -17.32
CA LYS A 547 -12.89 1.42 -17.33
C LYS A 547 -12.73 2.47 -16.22
N PRO A 548 -12.84 3.77 -16.50
CA PRO A 548 -13.11 4.73 -15.44
C PRO A 548 -14.52 4.45 -14.86
N ILE A 549 -14.72 4.71 -13.57
CA ILE A 549 -16.07 4.66 -12.99
C ILE A 549 -16.96 5.78 -13.56
N GLY A 550 -18.26 5.51 -13.65
CA GLY A 550 -19.29 6.43 -14.09
C GLY A 550 -20.45 6.54 -13.08
N ASP A 551 -21.67 6.35 -13.57
CA ASP A 551 -22.87 6.29 -12.73
C ASP A 551 -22.95 4.90 -12.03
N PRO A 552 -23.11 4.84 -10.69
CA PRO A 552 -23.07 3.57 -9.97
C PRO A 552 -24.18 2.60 -10.37
N ALA A 553 -25.38 3.10 -10.70
CA ALA A 553 -26.49 2.24 -11.10
C ALA A 553 -26.26 1.64 -12.49
N GLN A 554 -25.77 2.45 -13.44
CA GLN A 554 -25.41 1.96 -14.77
C GLN A 554 -24.23 0.98 -14.72
N ASP A 555 -23.18 1.31 -13.97
CA ASP A 555 -22.00 0.45 -13.85
C ASP A 555 -22.32 -0.89 -13.18
N LEU A 556 -23.19 -0.88 -12.17
CA LEU A 556 -23.71 -2.11 -11.56
C LEU A 556 -24.55 -2.92 -12.56
N ALA A 557 -25.45 -2.28 -13.31
CA ALA A 557 -26.25 -2.96 -14.33
C ALA A 557 -25.37 -3.62 -15.41
N ASP A 558 -24.35 -2.91 -15.88
CA ASP A 558 -23.37 -3.41 -16.84
C ASP A 558 -22.58 -4.59 -16.25
N ALA A 559 -22.11 -4.47 -15.01
CA ALA A 559 -21.42 -5.56 -14.32
C ALA A 559 -22.30 -6.80 -14.19
N MET A 560 -23.58 -6.64 -13.83
CA MET A 560 -24.54 -7.74 -13.74
C MET A 560 -24.80 -8.40 -15.10
N ALA A 561 -24.73 -7.65 -16.19
CA ALA A 561 -24.82 -8.16 -17.56
C ALA A 561 -23.52 -8.85 -18.06
N GLY A 562 -22.44 -8.83 -17.27
CA GLY A 562 -21.14 -9.38 -17.65
C GLY A 562 -20.31 -8.47 -18.55
N ALA A 563 -20.61 -7.17 -18.57
CA ALA A 563 -19.97 -6.17 -19.43
C ALA A 563 -18.74 -5.51 -18.80
#